data_AF-A0A0Q9WTJ0-F1
#
_entry.id   AF-A0A0Q9WTJ0-F1
#
_cell.length_a   1.000
_cell.length_b   1.000
_cell.length_c   1.000
_cell.angle_alpha   90.00
_cell.angle_beta   90.00
_cell.angle_gamma   90.00
#
_symmetry.space_group_name_H-M   'P 1'
#
loop_
_entity.id
_entity.type
_entity.pdbx_description
1 polymer ?
#
loop_
_entity_poly.entity_id
_entity_poly.type
_entity_poly.pdbx_seq_one_letter_code
_entity_poly.pdbx_strand_id
1 'polypeptide(L)'
;MADFEAGMTVTTSSVVINKDQSNLIGISIGGGAPMCPCLYIVQVFDGTPAAREGSLQSGDELLAVNSVSVKGKTKVEVAKMIQTASEQVIVHFNKLHADPEQGKSLDIILKKLKHRIVDNLSSNTADTLGLSRAILCNDSLVKRLEELEGTELMYKGLVEHARRMLKAYYDLLQTYKSFGDCFTQISAHEPQQRASEAFRTFGEFHRSLEKDGLAIIKQIKPVLADLGTYLNKAIPDTKLTVRRYADAKFTYLSYCLKVKEMDDEEHGFAALQEPLYRVETGNYEYRLILRCRQDARSKFAKLRTDVLEKMELLECKHAMDLNKQLRSLLESLAELHKSLVERLDTLPPLFPIEVDFKETDFQYKSSTLKPQELDEDELEANAQRRSHNVIYGREAATVEQPAPIVNVATSSCPAAAAASNANENETLLKELGLHDVDLLSNPQTISNQKDSISAQNDGYDFDLFLNQANATTSLERDLMSANASETDLLLQ
;
A
#
# COMPACT_ATOMS: atom_id res chain seq x y z
N MET A 1 -33.14 -53.17 -5.40
CA MET A 1 -33.46 -51.75 -5.11
C MET A 1 -33.81 -51.69 -3.65
N ALA A 2 -32.88 -51.26 -2.82
CA ALA A 2 -33.07 -51.01 -1.40
C ALA A 2 -32.43 -49.64 -1.13
N ASP A 3 -33.10 -48.85 -0.30
CA ASP A 3 -33.06 -47.40 -0.29
C ASP A 3 -31.71 -46.79 0.12
N PHE A 4 -31.29 -45.80 -0.68
CA PHE A 4 -30.18 -44.86 -0.42
C PHE A 4 -30.73 -43.73 0.47
N GLU A 5 -30.89 -43.97 1.77
CA GLU A 5 -31.34 -42.95 2.75
C GLU A 5 -30.19 -42.05 3.26
N ALA A 6 -29.44 -41.44 2.34
CA ALA A 6 -28.51 -40.36 2.69
C ALA A 6 -28.24 -39.41 1.52
N GLY A 7 -29.25 -38.95 0.77
CA GLY A 7 -29.20 -37.74 -0.07
C GLY A 7 -28.08 -37.59 -1.12
N MET A 8 -27.24 -38.60 -1.32
CA MET A 8 -26.06 -38.55 -2.16
C MET A 8 -26.45 -38.80 -3.60
N THR A 9 -26.32 -37.77 -4.44
CA THR A 9 -26.30 -37.97 -5.88
C THR A 9 -24.91 -38.48 -6.25
N VAL A 10 -24.85 -39.67 -6.83
CA VAL A 10 -23.60 -40.32 -7.23
C VAL A 10 -23.71 -40.68 -8.71
N THR A 11 -22.71 -40.29 -9.49
CA THR A 11 -22.63 -40.69 -10.90
C THR A 11 -21.42 -41.59 -11.09
N THR A 12 -21.67 -42.80 -11.58
CA THR A 12 -20.60 -43.75 -11.91
C THR A 12 -19.92 -43.31 -13.21
N SER A 13 -18.60 -43.32 -13.22
CA SER A 13 -17.78 -42.96 -14.37
C SER A 13 -16.49 -43.77 -14.40
N SER A 14 -15.81 -43.77 -15.54
CA SER A 14 -14.52 -44.43 -15.70
C SER A 14 -13.56 -43.55 -16.46
N VAL A 15 -12.30 -43.61 -16.10
CA VAL A 15 -11.25 -42.80 -16.70
C VAL A 15 -10.02 -43.63 -16.99
N VAL A 16 -9.34 -43.35 -18.11
CA VAL A 16 -8.07 -43.96 -18.49
C VAL A 16 -6.95 -42.98 -18.18
N ILE A 17 -6.01 -43.37 -17.31
CA ILE A 17 -4.88 -42.53 -16.90
C ILE A 17 -3.57 -43.23 -17.30
N ASN A 18 -2.74 -42.52 -18.05
CA ASN A 18 -1.37 -42.94 -18.37
C ASN A 18 -0.47 -42.65 -17.17
N LYS A 19 0.32 -43.63 -16.74
CA LYS A 19 1.25 -43.46 -15.63
C LYS A 19 2.39 -42.50 -15.99
N ASP A 20 3.01 -41.94 -14.96
CA ASP A 20 4.24 -41.16 -15.10
C ASP A 20 5.50 -42.05 -15.17
N GLN A 21 6.66 -41.41 -15.31
CA GLN A 21 7.97 -42.08 -15.33
C GLN A 21 8.29 -42.81 -14.01
N SER A 22 7.59 -42.48 -12.92
CA SER A 22 7.70 -43.10 -11.61
C SER A 22 6.71 -44.27 -11.43
N ASN A 23 6.00 -44.67 -12.48
CA ASN A 23 4.97 -45.72 -12.45
C ASN A 23 3.82 -45.42 -11.48
N LEU A 24 3.50 -44.14 -11.26
CA LEU A 24 2.41 -43.66 -10.43
C LEU A 24 1.37 -42.88 -11.24
N ILE A 25 0.15 -42.80 -10.71
CA ILE A 25 -0.93 -41.96 -11.27
C ILE A 25 -1.16 -40.68 -10.45
N GLY A 26 -0.67 -40.61 -9.21
CA GLY A 26 -0.74 -39.41 -8.36
C GLY A 26 -2.02 -39.21 -7.55
N ILE A 27 -2.56 -40.28 -6.96
CA ILE A 27 -3.67 -40.20 -6.00
C ILE A 27 -3.30 -40.83 -4.65
N SER A 28 -3.89 -40.31 -3.58
CA SER A 28 -3.88 -40.92 -2.25
C SER A 28 -5.22 -41.60 -1.97
N ILE A 29 -5.21 -42.78 -1.35
CA ILE A 29 -6.38 -43.63 -1.13
C ILE A 29 -6.64 -43.79 0.37
N GLY A 30 -7.88 -43.56 0.78
CA GLY A 30 -8.38 -43.73 2.14
C GLY A 30 -9.45 -44.82 2.24
N GLY A 31 -9.78 -45.20 3.47
CA GLY A 31 -10.76 -46.27 3.75
C GLY A 31 -10.23 -47.68 3.45
N GLY A 32 -11.14 -48.55 3.01
CA GLY A 32 -10.89 -49.96 2.75
C GLY A 32 -11.08 -50.89 3.95
N ALA A 33 -11.04 -52.19 3.67
CA ALA A 33 -11.26 -53.24 4.65
C ALA A 33 -10.15 -53.25 5.74
N PRO A 34 -10.46 -53.70 6.98
CA PRO A 34 -11.77 -54.16 7.46
C PRO A 34 -12.69 -53.04 7.97
N MET A 35 -12.16 -51.84 8.21
CA MET A 35 -12.87 -50.80 8.97
C MET A 35 -13.88 -50.00 8.13
N CYS A 36 -13.64 -49.82 6.83
CA CYS A 36 -14.50 -49.04 5.94
C CYS A 36 -14.95 -49.90 4.74
N PRO A 37 -16.25 -49.92 4.38
CA PRO A 37 -16.77 -50.75 3.29
C PRO A 37 -16.36 -50.24 1.90
N CYS A 38 -15.96 -48.97 1.78
CA CYS A 38 -15.57 -48.34 0.53
C CYS A 38 -14.12 -47.82 0.57
N LEU A 39 -13.55 -47.63 -0.61
CA LEU A 39 -12.28 -46.92 -0.80
C LEU A 39 -12.58 -45.60 -1.49
N TYR A 40 -11.87 -44.54 -1.12
CA TYR A 40 -12.09 -43.23 -1.69
C TYR A 40 -10.78 -42.46 -1.86
N ILE A 41 -10.81 -41.45 -2.71
CA ILE A 41 -9.64 -40.60 -2.99
C ILE A 41 -9.51 -39.59 -1.85
N VAL A 42 -8.37 -39.59 -1.15
CA VAL A 42 -8.07 -38.59 -0.10
C VAL A 42 -7.53 -37.30 -0.70
N GLN A 43 -6.69 -37.44 -1.72
CA GLN A 43 -6.03 -36.33 -2.40
C GLN A 43 -5.63 -36.73 -3.81
N VAL A 44 -5.72 -35.77 -4.72
CA VAL A 44 -5.06 -35.81 -6.03
C VAL A 44 -3.88 -34.85 -5.96
N PHE A 45 -2.68 -35.31 -6.33
CA PHE A 45 -1.47 -34.50 -6.22
C PHE A 45 -1.26 -33.65 -7.46
N ASP A 46 -0.94 -32.36 -7.29
CA ASP A 46 -0.71 -31.44 -8.40
C ASP A 46 0.46 -31.91 -9.29
N GLY A 47 0.40 -31.61 -10.60
CA GLY A 47 1.43 -32.00 -11.56
C GLY A 47 1.44 -33.49 -11.94
N THR A 48 0.66 -34.34 -11.28
CA THR A 48 0.60 -35.78 -11.59
C THR A 48 -0.33 -36.11 -12.75
N PRO A 49 -0.27 -37.34 -13.31
CA PRO A 49 -1.18 -37.75 -14.38
C PRO A 49 -2.67 -37.62 -14.03
N ALA A 50 -3.09 -37.99 -12.82
CA ALA A 50 -4.48 -37.86 -12.39
C ALA A 50 -4.93 -36.40 -12.30
N ALA A 51 -4.07 -35.48 -11.83
CA ALA A 51 -4.38 -34.06 -11.81
C ALA A 51 -4.51 -33.45 -13.21
N ARG A 52 -3.65 -33.86 -14.15
CA ARG A 52 -3.71 -33.39 -15.55
C ARG A 52 -4.93 -33.90 -16.30
N GLU A 53 -5.37 -35.11 -15.99
CA GLU A 53 -6.58 -35.69 -16.57
C GLU A 53 -7.84 -35.02 -15.98
N GLY A 54 -7.88 -34.78 -14.67
CA GLY A 54 -8.84 -33.90 -14.02
C GLY A 54 -10.22 -34.49 -13.69
N SER A 55 -10.52 -35.73 -14.09
CA SER A 55 -11.80 -36.39 -13.78
C SER A 55 -11.89 -36.85 -12.34
N LEU A 56 -10.77 -37.23 -11.72
CA LEU A 56 -10.71 -37.69 -10.33
C LEU A 56 -10.60 -36.51 -9.35
N GLN A 57 -11.37 -36.55 -8.27
CA GLN A 57 -11.35 -35.53 -7.21
C GLN A 57 -11.47 -36.18 -5.82
N SER A 58 -11.04 -35.45 -4.79
CA SER A 58 -11.01 -35.90 -3.39
C SER A 58 -12.42 -36.18 -2.90
N GLY A 59 -12.63 -37.31 -2.22
CA GLY A 59 -13.94 -37.79 -1.80
C GLY A 59 -14.66 -38.66 -2.83
N ASP A 60 -14.18 -38.78 -4.07
CA ASP A 60 -14.73 -39.76 -5.02
C ASP A 60 -14.48 -41.19 -4.53
N GLU A 61 -15.45 -42.09 -4.70
CA GLU A 61 -15.33 -43.49 -4.29
C GLU A 61 -14.74 -44.34 -5.43
N LEU A 62 -13.77 -45.17 -5.11
CA LEU A 62 -13.18 -46.12 -6.04
C LEU A 62 -14.00 -47.41 -6.09
N LEU A 63 -14.33 -47.89 -7.29
CA LEU A 63 -15.13 -49.10 -7.51
C LEU A 63 -14.31 -50.25 -8.11
N ALA A 64 -13.45 -49.94 -9.07
CA ALA A 64 -12.60 -50.91 -9.74
C ALA A 64 -11.32 -50.26 -10.28
N VAL A 65 -10.26 -51.04 -10.34
CA VAL A 65 -9.02 -50.72 -11.05
C VAL A 65 -8.89 -51.74 -12.18
N ASN A 66 -8.85 -51.25 -13.42
CA ASN A 66 -9.04 -52.02 -14.64
C ASN A 66 -10.33 -52.85 -14.52
N SER A 67 -10.28 -54.13 -14.90
CA SER A 67 -11.42 -55.04 -14.84
C SER A 67 -11.64 -55.66 -13.45
N VAL A 68 -10.95 -55.18 -12.40
CA VAL A 68 -10.95 -55.81 -11.07
C VAL A 68 -11.60 -54.90 -10.03
N SER A 69 -12.65 -55.40 -9.38
CA SER A 69 -13.31 -54.66 -8.28
C SER A 69 -12.37 -54.45 -7.09
N VAL A 70 -12.52 -53.29 -6.45
CA VAL A 70 -11.79 -52.91 -5.23
C VAL A 70 -12.61 -53.16 -3.94
N LYS A 71 -13.87 -53.59 -4.06
CA LYS A 71 -14.73 -53.83 -2.91
C LYS A 71 -14.13 -54.90 -1.99
N GLY A 72 -14.09 -54.61 -0.69
CA GLY A 72 -13.51 -55.51 0.33
C GLY A 72 -11.99 -55.60 0.33
N LYS A 73 -11.29 -54.79 -0.48
CA LYS A 73 -9.82 -54.70 -0.45
C LYS A 73 -9.33 -53.62 0.49
N THR A 74 -8.09 -53.77 0.92
CA THR A 74 -7.35 -52.76 1.68
C THR A 74 -6.78 -51.69 0.76
N LYS A 75 -6.53 -50.48 1.29
CA LYS A 75 -5.85 -49.40 0.55
C LYS A 75 -4.49 -49.82 -0.04
N VAL A 76 -3.77 -50.69 0.66
CA VAL A 76 -2.46 -51.23 0.23
C VAL A 76 -2.61 -52.15 -0.98
N GLU A 77 -3.62 -53.01 -1.00
CA GLU A 77 -3.89 -53.90 -2.14
C GLU A 77 -4.27 -53.10 -3.39
N VAL A 78 -5.09 -52.07 -3.25
CA VAL A 78 -5.48 -51.19 -4.37
C VAL A 78 -4.29 -50.42 -4.90
N ALA A 79 -3.43 -49.88 -4.02
CA ALA A 79 -2.19 -49.24 -4.43
C ALA A 79 -1.29 -50.21 -5.21
N LYS A 80 -1.14 -51.46 -4.75
CA LYS A 80 -0.40 -52.49 -5.47
C LYS A 80 -1.04 -52.81 -6.83
N MET A 81 -2.36 -52.91 -6.93
CA MET A 81 -3.04 -53.14 -8.21
C MET A 81 -2.74 -52.03 -9.23
N ILE A 82 -2.76 -50.76 -8.80
CA ILE A 82 -2.41 -49.63 -9.65
C ILE A 82 -0.92 -49.70 -10.05
N GLN A 83 -0.02 -50.01 -9.12
CA GLN A 83 1.42 -50.13 -9.39
C GLN A 83 1.75 -51.29 -10.36
N THR A 84 1.09 -52.44 -10.22
CA THR A 84 1.31 -53.65 -11.06
C THR A 84 0.60 -53.59 -12.41
N ALA A 85 -0.39 -52.70 -12.58
CA ALA A 85 -1.01 -52.48 -13.88
C ALA A 85 0.01 -52.05 -14.96
N SER A 86 -0.35 -52.19 -16.23
CA SER A 86 0.46 -51.72 -17.36
C SER A 86 0.59 -50.18 -17.35
N GLU A 87 1.21 -49.62 -18.40
CA GLU A 87 1.38 -48.16 -18.57
C GLU A 87 0.07 -47.36 -18.47
N GLN A 88 -1.07 -48.01 -18.75
CA GLN A 88 -2.42 -47.46 -18.63
C GLN A 88 -3.19 -48.10 -17.48
N VAL A 89 -3.87 -47.25 -16.70
CA VAL A 89 -4.77 -47.66 -15.62
C VAL A 89 -6.16 -47.12 -15.88
N ILE A 90 -7.15 -48.00 -15.90
CA ILE A 90 -8.56 -47.61 -15.96
C ILE A 90 -9.09 -47.55 -14.53
N VAL A 91 -9.57 -46.39 -14.09
CA VAL A 91 -10.16 -46.22 -12.76
C VAL A 91 -11.66 -46.07 -12.93
N HIS A 92 -12.43 -46.99 -12.35
CA HIS A 92 -13.88 -46.86 -12.23
C HIS A 92 -14.21 -46.25 -10.87
N PHE A 93 -14.98 -45.17 -10.87
CA PHE A 93 -15.27 -44.42 -9.66
C PHE A 93 -16.69 -43.87 -9.64
N ASN A 94 -17.14 -43.58 -8.43
CA ASN A 94 -18.39 -42.93 -8.11
C ASN A 94 -18.10 -41.48 -7.75
N LYS A 95 -18.58 -40.55 -8.58
CA LYS A 95 -18.40 -39.12 -8.36
C LYS A 95 -19.21 -38.67 -7.16
N LEU A 96 -18.56 -37.98 -6.23
CA LEU A 96 -19.23 -37.33 -5.12
C LEU A 96 -19.76 -35.97 -5.56
N HIS A 97 -21.07 -35.84 -5.73
CA HIS A 97 -21.72 -34.53 -5.91
C HIS A 97 -22.01 -33.94 -4.54
N ALA A 98 -20.97 -33.35 -3.95
CA ALA A 98 -21.07 -32.62 -2.69
C ALA A 98 -21.70 -31.24 -2.91
N ASP A 99 -22.68 -30.87 -2.08
CA ASP A 99 -23.10 -29.48 -1.94
C ASP A 99 -22.12 -28.75 -0.99
N PRO A 100 -21.38 -27.73 -1.46
CA PRO A 100 -20.45 -26.98 -0.63
C PRO A 100 -21.09 -26.35 0.63
N GLU A 101 -22.40 -26.08 0.63
CA GLU A 101 -23.08 -25.54 1.82
C GLU A 101 -23.12 -26.56 2.96
N GLN A 102 -23.20 -27.87 2.65
CA GLN A 102 -23.18 -28.93 3.67
C GLN A 102 -21.83 -29.02 4.37
N GLY A 103 -20.75 -28.61 3.71
CA GLY A 103 -19.40 -28.55 4.30
C GLY A 103 -19.12 -27.30 5.14
N LYS A 104 -20.05 -26.33 5.21
CA LYS A 104 -19.89 -25.10 6.00
C LYS A 104 -20.55 -25.26 7.38
N SER A 105 -19.89 -25.97 8.27
CA SER A 105 -20.37 -26.12 9.65
C SER A 105 -19.96 -24.93 10.54
N LEU A 106 -20.68 -24.75 11.65
CA LEU A 106 -20.29 -23.79 12.71
C LEU A 106 -18.85 -24.05 13.19
N ASP A 107 -18.44 -25.31 13.23
CA ASP A 107 -17.09 -25.71 13.60
C ASP A 107 -16.03 -25.16 12.62
N ILE A 108 -16.27 -25.25 11.30
CA ILE A 108 -15.41 -24.64 10.28
C ILE A 108 -15.35 -23.11 10.45
N ILE A 109 -16.49 -22.46 10.76
CA ILE A 109 -16.55 -21.02 10.98
C ILE A 109 -15.73 -20.61 12.22
N LEU A 110 -15.85 -21.36 13.32
CA LEU A 110 -15.08 -21.12 14.55
C LEU A 110 -13.57 -21.35 14.33
N LYS A 111 -13.19 -22.38 13.58
CA LYS A 111 -11.80 -22.63 13.16
C LYS A 111 -11.26 -21.48 12.31
N LYS A 112 -12.05 -20.98 11.35
CA LYS A 112 -11.69 -19.81 10.53
C LYS A 112 -11.53 -18.54 11.39
N LEU A 113 -12.42 -18.30 12.36
CA LEU A 113 -12.31 -17.19 13.30
C LEU A 113 -11.04 -17.30 14.16
N LYS A 114 -10.73 -18.50 14.67
CA LYS A 114 -9.48 -18.76 15.39
C LYS A 114 -8.27 -18.34 14.55
N HIS A 115 -8.20 -18.77 13.28
CA HIS A 115 -7.08 -18.39 12.41
C HIS A 115 -6.96 -16.88 12.23
N ARG A 116 -8.08 -16.17 12.05
CA ARG A 116 -8.10 -14.71 11.92
C ARG A 116 -7.59 -14.00 13.18
N ILE A 117 -7.92 -14.50 14.37
CA ILE A 117 -7.44 -13.92 15.63
C ILE A 117 -5.94 -14.15 15.77
N VAL A 118 -5.48 -15.38 15.52
CA VAL A 118 -4.06 -15.76 15.67
C VAL A 118 -3.15 -15.00 14.71
N ASP A 119 -3.62 -14.69 13.50
CA ASP A 119 -2.86 -13.94 12.51
C ASP A 119 -2.52 -12.51 12.96
N ASN A 120 -3.37 -11.90 13.80
CA ASN A 120 -3.15 -10.55 14.33
C ASN A 120 -2.37 -10.54 15.66
N LEU A 121 -1.91 -11.70 16.16
CA LEU A 121 -1.22 -11.82 17.43
C LEU A 121 0.28 -12.05 17.24
N SER A 122 1.09 -11.42 18.09
CA SER A 122 2.51 -11.76 18.21
C SER A 122 2.65 -13.23 18.60
N SER A 123 3.77 -13.87 18.22
CA SER A 123 4.07 -15.26 18.59
C SER A 123 3.93 -15.49 20.09
N ASN A 124 4.55 -14.62 20.89
CA ASN A 124 4.56 -14.71 22.35
C ASN A 124 3.15 -14.57 22.94
N THR A 125 2.31 -13.69 22.39
CA THR A 125 0.93 -13.51 22.86
C THR A 125 0.06 -14.72 22.51
N ALA A 126 0.20 -15.26 21.29
CA ALA A 126 -0.55 -16.44 20.86
C ALA A 126 -0.21 -17.67 21.72
N ASP A 127 1.07 -17.88 22.02
CA ASP A 127 1.54 -18.99 22.85
C ASP A 127 1.04 -18.86 24.30
N THR A 128 1.03 -17.64 24.85
CA THR A 128 0.48 -17.35 26.19
C THR A 128 -1.03 -17.66 26.27
N LEU A 129 -1.76 -17.47 25.17
CA LEU A 129 -3.18 -17.77 25.06
C LEU A 129 -3.47 -19.24 24.68
N GLY A 130 -2.42 -20.06 24.50
CA GLY A 130 -2.56 -21.47 24.09
C GLY A 130 -3.06 -21.65 22.65
N LEU A 131 -2.94 -20.62 21.80
CA LEU A 131 -3.40 -20.67 20.42
C LEU A 131 -2.29 -21.20 19.50
N SER A 132 -2.33 -22.50 19.17
CA SER A 132 -1.33 -23.13 18.30
C SER A 132 -1.28 -22.53 16.88
N ARG A 133 -0.08 -22.10 16.43
CA ARG A 133 0.22 -21.43 15.14
C ARG A 133 0.65 -22.36 14.00
N ALA A 134 0.24 -23.64 14.00
CA ALA A 134 0.87 -24.71 13.23
C ALA A 134 1.00 -24.54 11.69
N ILE A 135 0.45 -23.49 11.07
CA ILE A 135 0.38 -23.33 9.59
C ILE A 135 0.60 -21.88 9.13
N LEU A 136 1.13 -21.00 9.99
CA LEU A 136 1.08 -19.54 9.79
C LEU A 136 2.43 -18.84 9.60
N CYS A 137 3.53 -19.57 9.65
CA CYS A 137 4.86 -18.96 9.60
C CYS A 137 5.45 -19.09 8.19
N ASN A 138 5.81 -17.95 7.61
CA ASN A 138 6.51 -17.75 6.32
C ASN A 138 5.61 -17.52 5.09
N ASP A 139 4.54 -16.75 5.24
CA ASP A 139 3.89 -16.19 4.05
C ASP A 139 4.72 -15.00 3.55
N SER A 140 5.48 -15.18 2.46
CA SER A 140 6.24 -14.11 1.80
C SER A 140 5.36 -12.91 1.41
N LEU A 141 4.04 -13.11 1.30
CA LEU A 141 3.07 -12.03 1.11
C LEU A 141 2.91 -11.12 2.33
N VAL A 142 3.17 -11.60 3.55
CA VAL A 142 3.11 -10.76 4.76
C VAL A 142 4.22 -9.72 4.72
N LYS A 143 5.45 -10.14 4.40
CA LYS A 143 6.59 -9.21 4.23
C LYS A 143 6.32 -8.19 3.12
N ARG A 144 5.82 -8.64 1.98
CA ARG A 144 5.42 -7.77 0.87
C ARG A 144 4.32 -6.77 1.27
N LEU A 145 3.38 -7.17 2.14
CA LEU A 145 2.33 -6.29 2.65
C LEU A 145 2.88 -5.25 3.62
N GLU A 146 3.81 -5.61 4.50
CA GLU A 146 4.51 -4.65 5.38
C GLU A 146 5.29 -3.61 4.55
N GLU A 147 5.99 -4.05 3.49
CA GLU A 147 6.65 -3.15 2.53
C GLU A 147 5.63 -2.22 1.83
N LEU A 148 4.45 -2.73 1.48
CA LEU A 148 3.36 -1.93 0.90
C LEU A 148 2.82 -0.88 1.90
N GLU A 149 2.72 -1.20 3.18
CA GLU A 149 2.30 -0.24 4.21
C GLU A 149 3.35 0.87 4.43
N GLY A 150 4.64 0.52 4.41
CA GLY A 150 5.72 1.50 4.44
C GLY A 150 5.68 2.47 3.24
N THR A 151 5.50 1.93 2.04
CA THR A 151 5.38 2.75 0.81
C THR A 151 4.12 3.63 0.82
N GLU A 152 2.99 3.14 1.34
CA GLU A 152 1.76 3.93 1.53
C GLU A 152 2.00 5.13 2.45
N LEU A 153 2.66 4.91 3.59
CA LEU A 153 2.95 5.97 4.56
C LEU A 153 3.85 7.05 3.96
N MET A 154 4.91 6.64 3.26
CA MET A 154 5.81 7.55 2.55
C MET A 154 5.04 8.37 1.51
N TYR A 155 4.17 7.74 0.71
CA TYR A 155 3.38 8.42 -0.31
C TYR A 155 2.37 9.41 0.28
N LYS A 156 1.73 9.02 1.40
CA LYS A 156 0.83 9.91 2.14
C LYS A 156 1.58 11.14 2.64
N GLY A 157 2.77 10.95 3.21
CA GLY A 157 3.64 12.05 3.64
C GLY A 157 4.04 12.97 2.49
N LEU A 158 4.41 12.40 1.33
CA LEU A 158 4.76 13.15 0.13
C LEU A 158 3.59 14.02 -0.39
N VAL A 159 2.40 13.42 -0.55
CA VAL A 159 1.20 14.14 -1.00
C VAL A 159 0.80 15.24 -0.02
N GLU A 160 0.83 14.95 1.28
CA GLU A 160 0.48 15.91 2.32
C GLU A 160 1.46 17.09 2.35
N HIS A 161 2.77 16.80 2.28
CA HIS A 161 3.81 17.83 2.24
C HIS A 161 3.68 18.71 1.00
N ALA A 162 3.43 18.13 -0.18
CA ALA A 162 3.25 18.89 -1.40
C ALA A 162 2.01 19.81 -1.35
N ARG A 163 0.90 19.36 -0.73
CA ARG A 163 -0.29 20.19 -0.50
C ARG A 163 0.01 21.35 0.47
N ARG A 164 0.77 21.11 1.54
CA ARG A 164 1.22 22.15 2.49
C ARG A 164 2.13 23.17 1.82
N MET A 165 3.08 22.72 1.01
CA MET A 165 3.97 23.60 0.25
C MET A 165 3.17 24.52 -0.68
N LEU A 166 2.19 24.00 -1.44
CA LEU A 166 1.34 24.82 -2.30
C LEU A 166 0.46 25.80 -1.51
N LYS A 167 -0.03 25.41 -0.33
CA LYS A 167 -0.80 26.31 0.54
C LYS A 167 0.08 27.46 1.06
N ALA A 168 1.28 27.16 1.55
CA ALA A 168 2.23 28.19 1.98
C ALA A 168 2.63 29.11 0.81
N TYR A 169 2.80 28.54 -0.38
CA TYR A 169 3.07 29.31 -1.59
C TYR A 169 1.90 30.21 -1.96
N TYR A 170 0.65 29.72 -1.90
CA TYR A 170 -0.55 30.54 -2.09
C TYR A 170 -0.60 31.74 -1.12
N ASP A 171 -0.30 31.52 0.16
CA ASP A 171 -0.31 32.59 1.17
C ASP A 171 0.79 33.64 0.88
N LEU A 172 1.94 33.21 0.35
CA LEU A 172 2.98 34.11 -0.16
C LEU A 172 2.48 34.94 -1.37
N LEU A 173 1.74 34.34 -2.30
CA LEU A 173 1.16 35.06 -3.43
C LEU A 173 0.16 36.13 -3.00
N GLN A 174 -0.65 35.85 -1.97
CA GLN A 174 -1.54 36.87 -1.38
C GLN A 174 -0.77 38.05 -0.79
N THR A 175 0.40 37.76 -0.22
CA THR A 175 1.32 38.80 0.26
C THR A 175 1.88 39.61 -0.91
N TYR A 176 2.29 38.97 -2.02
CA TYR A 176 2.73 39.70 -3.22
C TYR A 176 1.65 40.61 -3.79
N LYS A 177 0.40 40.16 -3.89
CA LYS A 177 -0.72 41.00 -4.32
C LYS A 177 -0.88 42.22 -3.41
N SER A 178 -0.85 42.01 -2.09
CA SER A 178 -0.99 43.08 -1.10
C SER A 178 0.15 44.11 -1.20
N PHE A 179 1.39 43.64 -1.37
CA PHE A 179 2.55 44.49 -1.64
C PHE A 179 2.36 45.30 -2.92
N GLY A 180 1.93 44.64 -4.00
CA GLY A 180 1.65 45.27 -5.27
C GLY A 180 0.61 46.39 -5.17
N ASP A 181 -0.48 46.15 -4.45
CA ASP A 181 -1.54 47.13 -4.20
C ASP A 181 -1.02 48.35 -3.42
N CYS A 182 -0.27 48.12 -2.34
CA CYS A 182 0.35 49.19 -1.54
C CYS A 182 1.31 50.04 -2.38
N PHE A 183 2.22 49.43 -3.14
CA PHE A 183 3.18 50.18 -3.95
C PHE A 183 2.52 50.98 -5.08
N THR A 184 1.48 50.43 -5.70
CA THR A 184 0.71 51.15 -6.72
C THR A 184 -0.04 52.34 -6.11
N GLN A 185 -0.52 52.21 -4.87
CA GLN A 185 -1.16 53.31 -4.15
C GLN A 185 -0.14 54.41 -3.78
N ILE A 186 1.05 54.04 -3.27
CA ILE A 186 2.13 55.00 -2.99
C ILE A 186 2.50 55.75 -4.27
N SER A 187 2.70 55.04 -5.38
CA SER A 187 3.00 55.62 -6.69
C SER A 187 2.01 56.71 -7.11
N ALA A 188 0.70 56.48 -6.91
CA ALA A 188 -0.35 57.43 -7.27
C ALA A 188 -0.35 58.71 -6.43
N HIS A 189 0.26 58.68 -5.25
CA HIS A 189 0.34 59.82 -4.32
C HIS A 189 1.74 60.44 -4.24
N GLU A 190 2.74 59.86 -4.91
CA GLU A 190 4.13 60.31 -4.87
C GLU A 190 4.37 61.52 -5.79
N PRO A 191 4.77 62.69 -5.27
CA PRO A 191 4.98 63.89 -6.07
C PRO A 191 6.23 63.83 -6.96
N GLN A 192 7.27 63.07 -6.59
CA GLN A 192 8.47 62.93 -7.42
C GLN A 192 8.23 61.92 -8.54
N GLN A 193 8.24 62.37 -9.80
CA GLN A 193 7.94 61.52 -10.96
C GLN A 193 8.80 60.25 -11.05
N ARG A 194 10.11 60.35 -10.80
CA ARG A 194 11.04 59.20 -10.83
C ARG A 194 10.71 58.16 -9.76
N ALA A 195 10.36 58.61 -8.55
CA ALA A 195 9.95 57.73 -7.46
C ALA A 195 8.57 57.12 -7.72
N SER A 196 7.63 57.91 -8.24
CA SER A 196 6.30 57.43 -8.67
C SER A 196 6.39 56.31 -9.72
N GLU A 197 7.23 56.48 -10.75
CA GLU A 197 7.46 55.46 -11.78
C GLU A 197 8.11 54.19 -11.22
N ALA A 198 9.04 54.33 -10.26
CA ALA A 198 9.67 53.21 -9.58
C ALA A 198 8.68 52.40 -8.74
N PHE A 199 7.89 53.08 -7.89
CA PHE A 199 6.85 52.42 -7.09
C PHE A 199 5.78 51.76 -7.96
N ARG A 200 5.38 52.39 -9.08
CA ARG A 200 4.44 51.79 -10.04
C ARG A 200 4.98 50.48 -10.59
N THR A 201 6.22 50.51 -11.10
CA THR A 201 6.86 49.36 -11.74
C THR A 201 7.06 48.22 -10.74
N PHE A 202 7.47 48.54 -9.51
CA PHE A 202 7.63 47.56 -8.44
C PHE A 202 6.29 46.94 -8.03
N GLY A 203 5.24 47.75 -7.94
CA GLY A 203 3.88 47.31 -7.64
C GLY A 203 3.29 46.40 -8.72
N GLU A 204 3.44 46.78 -10.00
CA GLU A 204 3.04 45.98 -11.16
C GLU A 204 3.78 44.63 -11.20
N PHE A 205 5.09 44.62 -10.91
CA PHE A 205 5.86 43.39 -10.83
C PHE A 205 5.32 42.46 -9.74
N HIS A 206 5.03 42.96 -8.54
CA HIS A 206 4.45 42.15 -7.45
C HIS A 206 3.07 41.57 -7.78
N ARG A 207 2.20 42.34 -8.44
CA ARG A 207 0.92 41.82 -8.95
C ARG A 207 1.13 40.73 -10.01
N SER A 208 2.16 40.89 -10.85
CA SER A 208 2.50 39.88 -11.86
C SER A 208 3.04 38.58 -11.25
N LEU A 209 3.78 38.65 -10.12
CA LEU A 209 4.23 37.47 -9.36
C LEU A 209 3.05 36.67 -8.82
N GLU A 210 2.03 37.33 -8.28
CA GLU A 210 0.80 36.65 -7.83
C GLU A 210 0.10 35.92 -8.98
N LYS A 211 -0.08 36.61 -10.12
CA LYS A 211 -0.77 36.05 -11.28
C LYS A 211 -0.08 34.80 -11.83
N ASP A 212 1.25 34.84 -11.98
CA ASP A 212 2.02 33.70 -12.49
C ASP A 212 2.05 32.55 -11.49
N GLY A 213 2.25 32.86 -10.20
CA GLY A 213 2.21 31.86 -9.15
C GLY A 213 0.87 31.13 -9.12
N LEU A 214 -0.25 31.86 -9.25
CA LEU A 214 -1.58 31.25 -9.31
C LEU A 214 -1.77 30.35 -10.54
N ALA A 215 -1.23 30.75 -11.69
CA ALA A 215 -1.27 29.92 -12.91
C ALA A 215 -0.57 28.57 -12.69
N ILE A 216 0.56 28.57 -11.97
CA ILE A 216 1.32 27.34 -11.68
C ILE A 216 0.67 26.49 -10.61
N ILE A 217 0.07 27.07 -9.57
CA ILE A 217 -0.73 26.28 -8.63
C ILE A 217 -1.86 25.56 -9.38
N LYS A 218 -2.50 26.21 -10.37
CA LYS A 218 -3.52 25.58 -11.24
C LYS A 218 -2.93 24.45 -12.11
N GLN A 219 -1.70 24.60 -12.59
CA GLN A 219 -0.99 23.57 -13.39
C GLN A 219 -0.54 22.37 -12.54
N ILE A 220 -0.12 22.58 -11.29
CA ILE A 220 0.33 21.53 -10.36
C ILE A 220 -0.86 20.78 -9.75
N LYS A 221 -2.03 21.40 -9.62
CA LYS A 221 -3.23 20.76 -9.07
C LYS A 221 -3.54 19.37 -9.66
N PRO A 222 -3.61 19.16 -10.99
CA PRO A 222 -3.84 17.83 -11.55
C PRO A 222 -2.72 16.83 -11.22
N VAL A 223 -1.46 17.27 -11.16
CA VAL A 223 -0.30 16.44 -10.76
C VAL A 223 -0.49 15.88 -9.35
N LEU A 224 -0.97 16.70 -8.41
CA LEU A 224 -1.28 16.24 -7.05
C LEU A 224 -2.50 15.33 -6.97
N ALA A 225 -3.53 15.57 -7.79
CA ALA A 225 -4.69 14.68 -7.86
C ALA A 225 -4.31 13.29 -8.40
N ASP A 226 -3.41 13.25 -9.39
CA ASP A 226 -2.87 12.01 -9.93
C ASP A 226 -1.98 11.29 -8.92
N LEU A 227 -1.13 12.01 -8.19
CA LEU A 227 -0.35 11.46 -7.08
C LEU A 227 -1.29 10.87 -6.01
N GLY A 228 -2.39 11.57 -5.69
CA GLY A 228 -3.43 11.06 -4.82
C GLY A 228 -4.16 9.82 -5.34
N THR A 229 -4.15 9.54 -6.64
CA THR A 229 -4.84 8.38 -7.22
C THR A 229 -4.16 7.06 -6.86
N TYR A 230 -2.83 7.04 -6.81
CA TYR A 230 -2.09 5.86 -6.33
C TYR A 230 -2.49 5.50 -4.89
N LEU A 231 -2.48 6.50 -4.00
CA LEU A 231 -2.83 6.34 -2.59
C LEU A 231 -4.30 5.96 -2.36
N ASN A 232 -5.22 6.65 -3.03
CA ASN A 232 -6.66 6.52 -2.73
C ASN A 232 -7.39 5.46 -3.55
N LYS A 233 -6.78 4.95 -4.63
CA LYS A 233 -7.42 3.93 -5.50
C LYS A 233 -6.57 2.66 -5.65
N ALA A 234 -5.29 2.80 -6.02
CA ALA A 234 -4.47 1.64 -6.37
C ALA A 234 -4.07 0.80 -5.13
N ILE A 235 -3.62 1.44 -4.06
CA ILE A 235 -3.28 0.75 -2.80
C ILE A 235 -4.52 0.07 -2.19
N PRO A 236 -5.69 0.74 -2.03
CA PRO A 236 -6.89 0.10 -1.50
C PRO A 236 -7.38 -1.12 -2.30
N ASP A 237 -7.29 -1.08 -3.63
CA ASP A 237 -7.66 -2.22 -4.48
C ASP A 237 -6.73 -3.43 -4.28
N THR A 238 -5.43 -3.16 -4.14
CA THR A 238 -4.43 -4.20 -3.85
C THR A 238 -4.67 -4.79 -2.46
N LYS A 239 -4.86 -3.94 -1.43
CA LYS A 239 -5.22 -4.38 -0.07
C LYS A 239 -6.50 -5.21 -0.04
N LEU A 240 -7.52 -4.86 -0.83
CA LEU A 240 -8.75 -5.65 -0.94
C LEU A 240 -8.46 -7.05 -1.48
N THR A 241 -7.57 -7.16 -2.47
CA THR A 241 -7.19 -8.44 -3.06
C THR A 241 -6.43 -9.31 -2.06
N VAL A 242 -5.48 -8.73 -1.30
CA VAL A 242 -4.78 -9.45 -0.23
C VAL A 242 -5.75 -9.91 0.86
N ARG A 243 -6.74 -9.10 1.26
CA ARG A 243 -7.77 -9.52 2.22
C ARG A 243 -8.59 -10.71 1.72
N ARG A 244 -8.93 -10.75 0.42
CA ARG A 244 -9.65 -11.89 -0.19
C ARG A 244 -8.79 -13.15 -0.18
N TYR A 245 -7.50 -13.02 -0.46
CA TYR A 245 -6.53 -14.10 -0.35
C TYR A 245 -6.45 -14.64 1.09
N ALA A 246 -6.27 -13.77 2.08
CA ALA A 246 -6.19 -14.16 3.50
C ALA A 246 -7.47 -14.89 3.95
N ASP A 247 -8.64 -14.41 3.54
CA ASP A 247 -9.90 -15.08 3.85
C ASP A 247 -10.01 -16.48 3.23
N ALA A 248 -9.54 -16.65 1.99
CA ALA A 248 -9.46 -17.95 1.33
C ALA A 248 -8.44 -18.89 2.00
N LYS A 249 -7.27 -18.38 2.40
CA LYS A 249 -6.26 -19.09 3.19
C LYS A 249 -6.86 -19.62 4.48
N PHE A 250 -7.50 -18.78 5.29
CA PHE A 250 -8.11 -19.23 6.55
C PHE A 250 -9.21 -20.26 6.36
N THR A 251 -9.96 -20.16 5.25
CA THR A 251 -10.97 -21.15 4.89
C THR A 251 -10.29 -22.50 4.58
N TYR A 252 -9.25 -22.51 3.75
CA TYR A 252 -8.48 -23.74 3.47
C TYR A 252 -7.88 -24.35 4.74
N LEU A 253 -7.23 -23.54 5.57
CA LEU A 253 -6.63 -23.99 6.83
C LEU A 253 -7.66 -24.58 7.80
N SER A 254 -8.86 -24.01 7.87
CA SER A 254 -9.94 -24.54 8.71
C SER A 254 -10.37 -25.95 8.27
N TYR A 255 -10.40 -26.22 6.97
CA TYR A 255 -10.65 -27.57 6.44
C TYR A 255 -9.47 -28.51 6.71
N CYS A 256 -8.22 -28.07 6.58
CA CYS A 256 -7.06 -28.89 6.94
C CYS A 256 -7.10 -29.32 8.42
N LEU A 257 -7.40 -28.39 9.33
CA LEU A 257 -7.57 -28.72 10.75
C LEU A 257 -8.71 -29.71 10.98
N LYS A 258 -9.83 -29.55 10.28
CA LYS A 258 -10.96 -30.49 10.43
C LYS A 258 -10.61 -31.89 9.92
N VAL A 259 -9.92 -32.00 8.79
CA VAL A 259 -9.45 -33.31 8.29
C VAL A 259 -8.51 -33.96 9.30
N LYS A 260 -7.53 -33.22 9.83
CA LYS A 260 -6.61 -33.74 10.84
C LYS A 260 -7.33 -34.22 12.11
N GLU A 261 -8.29 -33.44 12.61
CA GLU A 261 -9.11 -33.83 13.77
C GLU A 261 -9.88 -35.14 13.52
N MET A 262 -10.45 -35.30 12.32
CA MET A 262 -11.15 -36.53 11.93
C MET A 262 -10.20 -37.71 11.71
N ASP A 263 -8.98 -37.46 11.22
CA ASP A 263 -7.94 -38.49 11.11
C ASP A 263 -7.48 -38.94 12.50
N ASP A 264 -7.23 -38.01 13.41
CA ASP A 264 -6.80 -38.28 14.80
C ASP A 264 -7.90 -39.06 15.56
N GLU A 265 -9.17 -38.70 15.38
CA GLU A 265 -10.31 -39.45 15.90
C GLU A 265 -10.32 -40.89 15.37
N GLU A 266 -10.22 -41.08 14.05
CA GLU A 266 -10.22 -42.41 13.41
C GLU A 266 -9.05 -43.27 13.92
N HIS A 267 -7.85 -42.69 14.06
CA HIS A 267 -6.69 -43.38 14.64
C HIS A 267 -6.92 -43.76 16.12
N GLY A 268 -7.57 -42.88 16.90
CA GLY A 268 -7.91 -43.15 18.30
C GLY A 268 -8.85 -44.34 18.47
N PHE A 269 -9.96 -44.37 17.73
CA PHE A 269 -10.90 -45.49 17.73
C PHE A 269 -10.27 -46.79 17.22
N ALA A 270 -9.45 -46.70 16.15
CA ALA A 270 -8.72 -47.84 15.63
C ALA A 270 -7.73 -48.44 16.64
N ALA A 271 -7.05 -47.59 17.42
CA ALA A 271 -6.12 -48.03 18.47
C ALA A 271 -6.84 -48.73 19.63
N LEU A 272 -8.06 -48.31 19.94
CA LEU A 272 -8.94 -48.94 20.94
C LEU A 272 -9.69 -50.18 20.43
N GLN A 273 -9.60 -50.47 19.13
CA GLN A 273 -10.38 -51.50 18.43
C GLN A 273 -11.90 -51.29 18.56
N GLU A 274 -12.32 -50.03 18.69
CA GLU A 274 -13.74 -49.67 18.77
C GLU A 274 -14.29 -49.31 17.38
N PRO A 275 -15.53 -49.73 17.06
CA PRO A 275 -16.16 -49.38 15.81
C PRO A 275 -16.54 -47.90 15.79
N LEU A 276 -16.25 -47.22 14.68
CA LEU A 276 -16.63 -45.83 14.45
C LEU A 276 -17.71 -45.76 13.36
N TYR A 277 -18.95 -45.48 13.76
CA TYR A 277 -20.14 -45.56 12.89
C TYR A 277 -19.99 -44.81 11.56
N ARG A 278 -19.40 -43.59 11.57
CA ARG A 278 -19.17 -42.84 10.33
C ARG A 278 -18.28 -43.61 9.34
N VAL A 279 -17.28 -44.34 9.83
CA VAL A 279 -16.33 -45.10 8.99
C VAL A 279 -17.00 -46.37 8.47
N GLU A 280 -17.75 -47.08 9.32
CA GLU A 280 -18.48 -48.30 8.96
C GLU A 280 -19.55 -48.06 7.88
N THR A 281 -20.09 -46.84 7.81
CA THR A 281 -21.11 -46.43 6.83
C THR A 281 -20.52 -45.78 5.57
N GLY A 282 -19.20 -45.83 5.37
CA GLY A 282 -18.54 -45.33 4.16
C GLY A 282 -17.97 -43.90 4.24
N ASN A 283 -17.91 -43.34 5.45
CA ASN A 283 -17.20 -42.11 5.81
C ASN A 283 -17.58 -40.88 4.98
N TYR A 284 -18.88 -40.70 4.71
CA TYR A 284 -19.37 -39.63 3.84
C TYR A 284 -18.98 -38.23 4.31
N GLU A 285 -19.14 -37.92 5.60
CA GLU A 285 -18.80 -36.60 6.14
C GLU A 285 -17.32 -36.26 5.91
N TYR A 286 -16.42 -37.22 6.15
CA TYR A 286 -15.00 -37.03 5.88
C TYR A 286 -14.74 -36.76 4.38
N ARG A 287 -15.38 -37.54 3.50
CA ARG A 287 -15.26 -37.36 2.04
C ARG A 287 -15.80 -36.00 1.57
N LEU A 288 -16.88 -35.51 2.16
CA LEU A 288 -17.42 -34.17 1.92
C LEU A 288 -16.42 -33.08 2.36
N ILE A 289 -15.81 -33.23 3.55
CA ILE A 289 -14.78 -32.30 4.02
C ILE A 289 -13.53 -32.33 3.13
N LEU A 290 -13.11 -33.50 2.65
CA LEU A 290 -12.02 -33.62 1.67
C LEU A 290 -12.30 -32.86 0.38
N ARG A 291 -13.55 -32.92 -0.12
CA ARG A 291 -13.99 -32.16 -1.29
C ARG A 291 -13.89 -30.65 -1.04
N CYS A 292 -14.47 -30.19 0.07
CA CYS A 292 -14.45 -28.78 0.44
C CYS A 292 -13.01 -28.27 0.63
N ARG A 293 -12.12 -29.10 1.21
CA ARG A 293 -10.68 -28.80 1.34
C ARG A 293 -10.03 -28.62 -0.03
N GLN A 294 -10.30 -29.51 -0.99
CA GLN A 294 -9.77 -29.41 -2.35
C GLN A 294 -10.24 -28.11 -3.02
N ASP A 295 -11.53 -27.80 -2.97
CA ASP A 295 -12.08 -26.58 -3.59
C ASP A 295 -11.50 -25.31 -2.93
N ALA A 296 -11.36 -25.32 -1.60
CA ALA A 296 -10.73 -24.23 -0.87
C ALA A 296 -9.24 -24.07 -1.24
N ARG A 297 -8.50 -25.18 -1.42
CA ARG A 297 -7.10 -25.17 -1.89
C ARG A 297 -6.99 -24.52 -3.26
N SER A 298 -7.82 -24.93 -4.22
CA SER A 298 -7.80 -24.37 -5.58
C SER A 298 -8.11 -22.87 -5.58
N LYS A 299 -9.10 -22.43 -4.78
CA LYS A 299 -9.43 -21.01 -4.64
C LYS A 299 -8.29 -20.22 -3.99
N PHE A 300 -7.68 -20.76 -2.93
CA PHE A 300 -6.54 -20.17 -2.25
C PHE A 300 -5.34 -20.03 -3.18
N ALA A 301 -4.98 -21.08 -3.93
CA ALA A 301 -3.87 -21.08 -4.87
C ALA A 301 -4.08 -20.04 -5.99
N LYS A 302 -5.29 -19.96 -6.55
CA LYS A 302 -5.62 -18.94 -7.55
C LYS A 302 -5.45 -17.52 -7.01
N LEU A 303 -6.00 -17.24 -5.82
CA LEU A 303 -5.88 -15.91 -5.21
C LEU A 303 -4.44 -15.57 -4.81
N ARG A 304 -3.58 -16.57 -4.51
CA ARG A 304 -2.15 -16.36 -4.28
C ARG A 304 -1.48 -15.79 -5.53
N THR A 305 -1.75 -16.39 -6.69
CA THR A 305 -1.25 -15.89 -7.99
C THR A 305 -1.80 -14.50 -8.29
N ASP A 306 -3.12 -14.29 -8.12
CA ASP A 306 -3.75 -12.98 -8.35
C ASP A 306 -3.12 -11.87 -7.48
N VAL A 307 -2.77 -12.17 -6.23
CA VAL A 307 -2.10 -11.20 -5.35
C VAL A 307 -0.69 -10.90 -5.83
N LEU A 308 0.11 -11.92 -6.17
CA LEU A 308 1.48 -11.71 -6.64
C LEU A 308 1.51 -10.84 -7.91
N GLU A 309 0.69 -11.16 -8.90
CA GLU A 309 0.56 -10.38 -10.13
C GLU A 309 0.11 -8.94 -9.84
N LYS A 310 -0.87 -8.75 -8.95
CA LYS A 310 -1.32 -7.39 -8.58
C LYS A 310 -0.27 -6.57 -7.86
N MET A 311 0.52 -7.19 -6.98
CA MET A 311 1.60 -6.49 -6.29
C MET A 311 2.68 -6.04 -7.26
N GLU A 312 3.07 -6.90 -8.20
CA GLU A 312 4.03 -6.56 -9.27
C GLU A 312 3.51 -5.41 -10.15
N LEU A 313 2.25 -5.50 -10.60
CA LEU A 313 1.61 -4.44 -11.37
C LEU A 313 1.54 -3.11 -10.60
N LEU A 314 1.30 -3.16 -9.29
CA LEU A 314 1.28 -1.98 -8.44
C LEU A 314 2.67 -1.34 -8.32
N GLU A 315 3.71 -2.15 -8.11
CA GLU A 315 5.11 -1.70 -8.02
C GLU A 315 5.58 -1.07 -9.34
N CYS A 316 5.30 -1.69 -10.49
CA CYS A 316 5.61 -1.12 -11.80
C CYS A 316 4.87 0.20 -12.04
N LYS A 317 3.57 0.25 -11.72
CA LYS A 317 2.77 1.47 -11.86
C LYS A 317 3.27 2.58 -10.95
N HIS A 318 3.63 2.25 -9.71
CA HIS A 318 4.18 3.19 -8.74
C HIS A 318 5.43 3.89 -9.28
N ALA A 319 6.40 3.12 -9.76
CA ALA A 319 7.67 3.67 -10.25
C ALA A 319 7.47 4.60 -11.45
N MET A 320 6.62 4.21 -12.40
CA MET A 320 6.35 5.01 -13.61
C MET A 320 5.55 6.28 -13.29
N ASP A 321 4.46 6.15 -12.54
CA ASP A 321 3.57 7.27 -12.22
C ASP A 321 4.27 8.27 -11.31
N LEU A 322 4.99 7.81 -10.27
CA LEU A 322 5.71 8.71 -9.36
C LEU A 322 6.77 9.54 -10.10
N ASN A 323 7.57 8.90 -10.95
CA ASN A 323 8.61 9.59 -11.70
C ASN A 323 8.00 10.66 -12.62
N LYS A 324 6.94 10.33 -13.33
CA LYS A 324 6.22 11.26 -14.20
C LYS A 324 5.67 12.46 -13.41
N GLN A 325 5.00 12.21 -12.29
CA GLN A 325 4.39 13.29 -11.51
C GLN A 325 5.44 14.19 -10.84
N LEU A 326 6.52 13.62 -10.29
CA LEU A 326 7.62 14.41 -9.72
C LEU A 326 8.35 15.25 -10.78
N ARG A 327 8.59 14.71 -11.97
CA ARG A 327 9.14 15.49 -13.09
C ARG A 327 8.23 16.64 -13.47
N SER A 328 6.92 16.37 -13.63
CA SER A 328 5.95 17.41 -13.97
C SER A 328 5.90 18.53 -12.92
N LEU A 329 6.02 18.18 -11.63
CA LEU A 329 6.11 19.15 -10.54
C LEU A 329 7.37 20.02 -10.66
N LEU A 330 8.54 19.38 -10.82
CA LEU A 330 9.83 20.07 -10.93
C LEU A 330 9.92 20.95 -12.18
N GLU A 331 9.44 20.46 -13.32
CA GLU A 331 9.38 21.22 -14.58
C GLU A 331 8.50 22.46 -14.44
N SER A 332 7.32 22.33 -13.80
CA SER A 332 6.43 23.47 -13.54
C SER A 332 7.11 24.53 -12.65
N LEU A 333 7.81 24.10 -11.60
CA LEU A 333 8.55 25.01 -10.73
C LEU A 333 9.76 25.65 -11.43
N ALA A 334 10.47 24.90 -12.27
CA ALA A 334 11.59 25.43 -13.05
C ALA A 334 11.13 26.48 -14.07
N GLU A 335 10.01 26.22 -14.76
CA GLU A 335 9.40 27.14 -15.71
C GLU A 335 8.99 28.45 -15.03
N LEU A 336 8.43 28.37 -13.81
CA LEU A 336 8.15 29.55 -12.98
C LEU A 336 9.40 30.41 -12.82
N HIS A 337 10.43 29.84 -12.20
CA HIS A 337 11.62 30.58 -11.83
C HIS A 337 12.32 31.16 -13.05
N LYS A 338 12.35 30.41 -14.16
CA LYS A 338 12.89 30.90 -15.43
C LYS A 338 12.10 32.12 -15.95
N SER A 339 10.78 32.03 -15.99
CA SER A 339 9.93 33.16 -16.42
C SER A 339 10.09 34.38 -15.51
N LEU A 340 10.29 34.18 -14.20
CA LEU A 340 10.50 35.27 -13.24
C LEU A 340 11.84 35.96 -13.45
N VAL A 341 12.91 35.20 -13.67
CA VAL A 341 14.25 35.73 -13.96
C VAL A 341 14.22 36.51 -15.28
N GLU A 342 13.64 35.94 -16.34
CA GLU A 342 13.51 36.64 -17.62
C GLU A 342 12.76 37.97 -17.49
N ARG A 343 11.67 38.01 -16.70
CA ARG A 343 10.94 39.26 -16.45
C ARG A 343 11.76 40.25 -15.63
N LEU A 344 12.48 39.79 -14.62
CA LEU A 344 13.34 40.63 -13.79
C LEU A 344 14.45 41.28 -14.61
N ASP A 345 15.06 40.54 -15.55
CA ASP A 345 16.11 41.04 -16.45
C ASP A 345 15.60 42.10 -17.45
N THR A 346 14.30 42.05 -17.79
CA THR A 346 13.69 43.08 -18.67
C THR A 346 13.35 44.38 -17.94
N LEU A 347 13.39 44.39 -16.61
CA LEU A 347 13.08 45.61 -15.86
C LEU A 347 14.18 46.65 -16.04
N PRO A 348 13.81 47.93 -16.24
CA PRO A 348 14.82 48.99 -16.31
C PRO A 348 15.59 49.07 -14.98
N PRO A 349 16.88 49.47 -15.01
CA PRO A 349 17.68 49.70 -13.80
C PRO A 349 17.09 50.89 -13.04
N LEU A 350 16.12 50.59 -12.18
CA LEU A 350 15.37 51.56 -11.37
C LEU A 350 16.14 51.98 -10.10
N PHE A 351 17.28 51.34 -9.83
CA PHE A 351 18.13 51.61 -8.67
C PHE A 351 19.52 52.13 -9.07
N PRO A 352 20.10 53.04 -8.26
CA PRO A 352 19.56 53.56 -7.01
C PRO A 352 18.42 54.57 -7.24
N ILE A 353 17.38 54.49 -6.40
CA ILE A 353 16.38 55.56 -6.29
C ILE A 353 17.09 56.71 -5.57
N GLU A 354 17.71 57.60 -6.33
CA GLU A 354 18.19 58.88 -5.81
C GLU A 354 16.97 59.74 -5.49
N VAL A 355 16.57 59.71 -4.21
CA VAL A 355 15.63 60.68 -3.66
C VAL A 355 16.46 61.94 -3.40
N ASP A 356 16.43 62.89 -4.33
CA ASP A 356 17.02 64.22 -4.11
C ASP A 356 16.17 64.95 -3.07
N PHE A 357 16.52 64.77 -1.80
CA PHE A 357 15.95 65.56 -0.72
C PHE A 357 16.43 67.01 -0.87
N LYS A 358 15.49 67.96 -0.96
CA LYS A 358 15.80 69.37 -0.76
C LYS A 358 16.00 69.62 0.74
N GLU A 359 16.84 70.57 1.13
CA GLU A 359 17.04 70.95 2.55
C GLU A 359 15.74 71.33 3.27
N THR A 360 14.67 71.64 2.54
CA THR A 360 13.34 71.94 3.05
C THR A 360 12.49 70.71 3.40
N ASP A 361 12.84 69.52 2.92
CA ASP A 361 12.01 68.30 3.04
C ASP A 361 12.00 67.72 4.47
N PHE A 362 12.97 68.11 5.31
CA PHE A 362 13.06 67.72 6.72
C PHE A 362 12.65 68.81 7.71
N GLN A 363 11.95 69.87 7.27
CA GLN A 363 11.33 70.82 8.21
C GLN A 363 10.10 70.22 8.90
N TYR A 364 10.32 69.17 9.69
CA TYR A 364 9.40 68.81 10.74
C TYR A 364 9.37 69.97 11.74
N LYS A 365 8.17 70.51 12.01
CA LYS A 365 7.94 71.38 13.17
C LYS A 365 8.01 70.57 14.46
N SER A 366 9.15 69.93 14.73
CA SER A 366 9.42 69.23 15.98
C SER A 366 10.84 69.55 16.43
N SER A 367 10.94 70.40 17.44
CA SER A 367 12.16 70.94 18.02
C SER A 367 12.90 69.97 18.95
N THR A 368 13.02 68.68 18.63
CA THR A 368 13.38 67.68 19.68
C THR A 368 14.43 66.62 19.38
N LEU A 369 15.05 66.54 18.20
CA LEU A 369 16.16 65.58 18.01
C LEU A 369 17.26 66.17 17.13
N LYS A 370 18.44 66.41 17.73
CA LYS A 370 19.67 66.66 16.98
C LYS A 370 20.31 65.30 16.65
N PRO A 371 20.83 65.08 15.42
CA PRO A 371 21.60 63.88 15.09
C PRO A 371 22.85 63.79 15.97
N GLN A 372 23.20 62.58 16.38
CA GLN A 372 24.44 62.28 17.09
C GLN A 372 25.57 62.19 16.06
N GLU A 373 26.64 62.97 16.23
CA GLU A 373 27.85 62.87 15.42
C GLU A 373 28.55 61.54 15.76
N LEU A 374 28.92 60.77 14.73
CA LEU A 374 29.69 59.52 14.87
C LEU A 374 31.17 59.83 14.59
N ASP A 375 32.04 59.31 15.45
CA ASP A 375 33.47 59.58 15.41
C ASP A 375 34.19 58.77 14.30
N GLU A 376 35.35 59.26 13.85
CA GLU A 376 36.10 58.77 12.68
C GLU A 376 36.45 57.26 12.70
N ASP A 377 36.52 56.64 13.88
CA ASP A 377 36.81 55.22 14.05
C ASP A 377 35.67 54.29 13.57
N GLU A 378 34.41 54.75 13.57
CA GLU A 378 33.26 53.96 13.08
C GLU A 378 33.15 53.96 11.54
N LEU A 379 33.73 54.96 10.88
CA LEU A 379 33.76 55.07 9.42
C LEU A 379 34.75 54.08 8.79
N GLU A 380 35.90 53.83 9.43
CA GLU A 380 36.89 52.85 8.94
C GLU A 380 36.41 51.40 9.07
N ALA A 381 35.67 51.06 10.15
CA ALA A 381 35.15 49.71 10.35
C ALA A 381 34.13 49.28 9.27
N ASN A 382 33.39 50.24 8.70
CA ASN A 382 32.40 49.99 7.66
C ASN A 382 33.01 49.86 6.24
N ALA A 383 34.20 50.41 6.01
CA ALA A 383 34.88 50.31 4.72
C ALA A 383 35.46 48.90 4.45
N GLN A 384 35.96 48.22 5.49
CA GLN A 384 36.59 46.89 5.36
C GLN A 384 35.62 45.75 5.00
N ARG A 385 34.30 45.91 5.20
CA ARG A 385 33.28 44.86 4.93
C ARG A 385 32.87 44.76 3.45
N ARG A 386 33.42 45.56 2.55
CA ARG A 386 33.09 45.59 1.11
C ARG A 386 34.05 44.81 0.20
N SER A 387 34.73 43.76 0.68
CA SER A 387 35.45 42.84 -0.21
C SER A 387 34.60 41.60 -0.52
N HIS A 388 34.40 41.36 -1.82
CA HIS A 388 33.58 40.30 -2.39
C HIS A 388 34.13 38.91 -2.03
N ASN A 389 33.26 38.02 -1.55
CA ASN A 389 33.20 36.59 -1.87
C ASN A 389 31.95 36.00 -1.20
N VAL A 390 30.87 35.78 -1.97
CA VAL A 390 29.70 35.04 -1.50
C VAL A 390 30.01 33.54 -1.67
N ILE A 391 30.37 32.88 -0.57
CA ILE A 391 30.50 31.43 -0.49
C ILE A 391 29.16 30.88 0.01
N TYR A 392 28.48 30.08 -0.81
CA TYR A 392 27.29 29.33 -0.37
C TYR A 392 27.71 28.08 0.41
N GLY A 393 27.01 27.81 1.52
CA GLY A 393 27.14 26.58 2.29
C GLY A 393 27.95 26.73 3.58
N ARG A 394 27.34 27.31 4.61
CA ARG A 394 27.74 27.05 6.00
C ARG A 394 26.50 27.09 6.88
N GLU A 395 26.15 25.95 7.47
CA GLU A 395 25.16 25.85 8.55
C GLU A 395 25.58 26.80 9.68
N ALA A 396 24.76 27.83 9.92
CA ALA A 396 24.96 28.74 11.01
C ALA A 396 24.58 28.03 12.33
N ALA A 397 25.58 27.54 13.05
CA ALA A 397 25.45 27.01 14.40
C ALA A 397 25.27 28.12 15.46
N THR A 398 24.42 29.10 15.18
CA THR A 398 24.00 30.12 16.13
C THR A 398 22.49 30.20 16.06
N VAL A 399 21.83 29.80 17.16
CA VAL A 399 20.40 29.99 17.39
C VAL A 399 20.13 31.50 17.43
N GLU A 400 19.93 32.11 16.26
CA GLU A 400 19.28 33.40 16.18
C GLU A 400 17.82 33.17 16.56
N GLN A 401 17.40 33.73 17.69
CA GLN A 401 15.97 33.80 17.96
C GLN A 401 15.32 34.61 16.84
N PRO A 402 14.21 34.13 16.25
CA PRO A 402 13.51 34.88 15.23
C PRO A 402 13.13 36.23 15.79
N ALA A 403 13.35 37.30 15.03
CA ALA A 403 12.91 38.63 15.39
C ALA A 403 11.43 38.58 15.80
N PRO A 404 11.03 39.23 16.91
CA PRO A 404 9.65 39.18 17.37
C PRO A 404 8.74 39.65 16.24
N ILE A 405 7.75 38.81 15.90
CA ILE A 405 6.71 39.15 14.94
C ILE A 405 5.92 40.31 15.54
N VAL A 406 6.25 41.53 15.14
CA VAL A 406 5.43 42.70 15.41
C VAL A 406 4.21 42.57 14.51
N ASN A 407 3.11 42.09 15.07
CA ASN A 407 1.80 42.22 14.43
C ASN A 407 1.49 43.71 14.29
N VAL A 408 1.76 44.26 13.11
CA VAL A 408 1.25 45.58 12.73
C VAL A 408 -0.27 45.44 12.69
N ALA A 409 -0.94 46.02 13.69
CA ALA A 409 -2.40 46.08 13.69
C ALA A 409 -2.85 46.79 12.40
N THR A 410 -3.65 46.09 11.59
CA THR A 410 -4.27 46.61 10.37
C THR A 410 -5.37 47.62 10.73
N SER A 411 -4.99 48.77 11.26
CA SER A 411 -5.94 49.82 11.68
C SER A 411 -6.35 50.78 10.55
N SER A 412 -6.03 50.50 9.28
CA SER A 412 -6.37 51.41 8.18
C SER A 412 -6.82 50.76 6.86
N CYS A 413 -7.27 49.50 6.86
CA CYS A 413 -8.00 48.95 5.71
C CYS A 413 -9.52 49.18 5.87
N PRO A 414 -10.26 49.68 4.86
CA PRO A 414 -11.71 49.79 4.95
C PRO A 414 -12.32 48.40 5.13
N ALA A 415 -13.08 48.20 6.21
CA ALA A 415 -13.64 46.91 6.62
C ALA A 415 -14.47 46.19 5.52
N ALA A 416 -14.98 46.93 4.53
CA ALA A 416 -15.71 46.37 3.39
C ALA A 416 -14.82 45.63 2.37
N ALA A 417 -13.59 46.09 2.13
CA ALA A 417 -12.66 45.46 1.18
C ALA A 417 -11.97 44.21 1.78
N ALA A 418 -11.75 44.21 3.10
CA ALA A 418 -11.22 43.04 3.80
C ALA A 418 -12.22 41.87 3.80
N ALA A 419 -13.52 42.15 3.94
CA ALA A 419 -14.57 41.13 3.92
C ALA A 419 -14.82 40.53 2.53
N SER A 420 -14.74 41.32 1.44
CA SER A 420 -14.85 40.80 0.07
C SER A 420 -13.64 39.94 -0.31
N ASN A 421 -12.43 40.41 0.02
CA ASN A 421 -11.19 39.68 -0.25
C ASN A 421 -11.08 38.37 0.54
N ALA A 422 -11.62 38.30 1.76
CA ALA A 422 -11.65 37.06 2.54
C ALA A 422 -12.54 35.98 1.88
N ASN A 423 -13.70 36.36 1.35
CA ASN A 423 -14.63 35.46 0.67
C ASN A 423 -14.09 34.98 -0.70
N GLU A 424 -13.43 35.88 -1.44
CA GLU A 424 -12.74 35.54 -2.70
C GLU A 424 -11.55 34.58 -2.46
N ASN A 425 -10.77 34.81 -1.40
CA ASN A 425 -9.68 33.91 -1.03
C ASN A 425 -10.18 32.53 -0.58
N GLU A 426 -11.29 32.48 0.15
CA GLU A 426 -11.88 31.21 0.57
C GLU A 426 -12.40 30.39 -0.62
N THR A 427 -13.02 31.06 -1.61
CA THR A 427 -13.50 30.42 -2.83
C THR A 427 -12.36 29.95 -3.73
N LEU A 428 -11.29 30.75 -3.89
CA LEU A 428 -10.06 30.35 -4.59
C LEU A 428 -9.36 29.16 -3.92
N LEU A 429 -9.25 29.14 -2.59
CA LEU A 429 -8.69 28.00 -1.87
C LEU A 429 -9.50 26.71 -2.07
N LYS A 430 -10.84 26.82 -2.12
CA LYS A 430 -11.73 25.68 -2.44
C LYS A 430 -11.54 25.23 -3.89
N GLU A 431 -11.44 26.17 -4.83
CA GLU A 431 -11.17 25.87 -6.25
C GLU A 431 -9.82 25.18 -6.41
N LEU A 432 -8.79 25.57 -5.66
CA LEU A 432 -7.45 25.00 -5.74
C LEU A 432 -7.29 23.70 -4.93
N GLY A 433 -8.28 23.31 -4.12
CA GLY A 433 -8.22 22.11 -3.26
C GLY A 433 -7.22 22.25 -2.10
N LEU A 434 -7.01 23.48 -1.62
CA LEU A 434 -6.07 23.83 -0.54
C LEU A 434 -6.78 24.38 0.71
N HIS A 435 -8.11 24.40 0.70
CA HIS A 435 -8.92 24.97 1.77
C HIS A 435 -8.82 24.19 3.08
N ASP A 436 -8.71 22.86 3.00
CA ASP A 436 -8.57 21.89 4.10
C ASP A 436 -7.14 21.76 4.64
N VAL A 437 -6.17 22.45 4.04
CA VAL A 437 -4.75 22.35 4.42
C VAL A 437 -4.44 23.30 5.56
N ASP A 438 -4.17 22.73 6.73
CA ASP A 438 -3.71 23.43 7.93
C ASP A 438 -2.17 23.47 8.00
N LEU A 439 -1.61 24.68 7.97
CA LEU A 439 -0.17 24.92 8.06
C LEU A 439 0.37 24.87 9.49
N LEU A 440 -0.49 24.96 10.51
CA LEU A 440 -0.10 25.03 11.93
C LEU A 440 0.00 23.65 12.60
N SER A 441 -0.55 22.61 11.97
CA SER A 441 -0.42 21.24 12.44
C SER A 441 1.01 20.71 12.22
N ASN A 442 1.67 20.30 13.30
CA ASN A 442 3.06 19.80 13.26
C ASN A 442 3.12 18.42 12.55
N PRO A 443 4.09 18.13 11.65
CA PRO A 443 4.14 16.85 10.93
C PRO A 443 4.29 15.62 11.85
N GLN A 444 4.90 15.79 13.03
CA GLN A 444 5.14 14.70 13.98
C GLN A 444 3.92 14.29 14.81
N THR A 445 2.82 15.05 14.79
CA THR A 445 1.61 14.71 15.57
C THR A 445 0.58 13.92 14.77
N ILE A 446 0.69 13.85 13.44
CA ILE A 446 -0.25 13.12 12.58
C ILE A 446 0.13 11.64 12.43
N SER A 447 1.40 11.26 12.57
CA SER A 447 1.80 9.84 12.60
C SER A 447 1.51 9.15 13.96
N ASN A 448 1.23 9.91 15.01
CA ASN A 448 1.08 9.41 16.39
C ASN A 448 -0.38 9.27 16.86
N GLN A 449 -1.37 9.48 16.00
CA GLN A 449 -2.79 9.25 16.33
C GLN A 449 -3.39 8.03 15.62
N LYS A 450 -2.73 6.88 15.75
CA LYS A 450 -3.30 5.59 16.15
C LYS A 450 -2.21 4.52 15.99
N ASP A 451 -2.19 3.63 16.96
CA ASP A 451 -1.33 2.44 17.08
C ASP A 451 0.10 2.73 17.55
N SER A 452 0.21 2.88 18.87
CA SER A 452 1.44 2.66 19.61
C SER A 452 1.89 1.19 19.46
N ILE A 453 2.76 0.93 18.48
CA ILE A 453 3.70 -0.19 18.49
C ILE A 453 5.08 0.39 18.19
N SER A 454 6.03 0.05 19.06
CA SER A 454 7.41 0.52 19.14
C SER A 454 8.14 0.63 17.79
N ALA A 455 8.38 1.86 17.33
CA ALA A 455 9.36 2.15 16.28
C ALA A 455 10.68 2.57 16.91
N GLN A 456 11.73 1.77 16.71
CA GLN A 456 13.11 2.20 16.91
C GLN A 456 13.44 3.29 15.90
N ASN A 457 14.10 4.34 16.39
CA ASN A 457 14.70 5.41 15.58
C ASN A 457 15.66 4.81 14.54
N ASP A 458 15.34 4.93 13.27
CA ASP A 458 16.34 5.01 12.20
C ASP A 458 15.85 6.03 11.17
N GLY A 459 16.69 7.04 10.90
CA GLY A 459 16.44 8.03 9.87
C GLY A 459 16.41 7.37 8.50
N TYR A 460 15.46 7.80 7.67
CA TYR A 460 15.27 7.31 6.31
C TYR A 460 16.54 7.53 5.47
N ASP A 461 17.25 6.46 5.13
CA ASP A 461 18.37 6.46 4.19
C ASP A 461 17.83 6.21 2.77
N PHE A 462 17.76 7.28 1.98
CA PHE A 462 17.25 7.27 0.61
C PHE A 462 18.16 6.51 -0.36
N ASP A 463 19.44 6.32 -0.02
CA ASP A 463 20.42 5.63 -0.87
C ASP A 463 20.31 4.09 -0.79
N LEU A 464 19.74 3.56 0.29
CA LEU A 464 19.48 2.11 0.43
C LEU A 464 18.39 1.63 -0.55
N PHE A 465 17.42 2.48 -0.85
CA PHE A 465 16.28 2.18 -1.72
C PHE A 465 16.67 2.09 -3.21
N LEU A 466 17.55 2.98 -3.68
CA LEU A 466 18.03 2.97 -5.07
C LEU A 466 18.86 1.73 -5.39
N ASN A 467 19.55 1.16 -4.40
CA ASN A 467 20.38 -0.03 -4.57
C ASN A 467 19.59 -1.36 -4.55
N GLN A 468 18.37 -1.38 -4.00
CA GLN A 468 17.52 -2.58 -3.97
C GLN A 468 16.95 -2.96 -5.35
N ALA A 469 16.74 -1.99 -6.24
CA ALA A 469 16.18 -2.23 -7.58
C ALA A 469 17.06 -3.12 -8.48
N ASN A 470 18.36 -3.25 -8.18
CA ASN A 470 19.28 -4.11 -8.92
C ASN A 470 19.41 -5.54 -8.34
N ALA A 471 18.98 -5.77 -7.10
CA ALA A 471 19.09 -7.06 -6.40
C ALA A 471 17.86 -7.97 -6.58
N THR A 472 16.71 -7.41 -6.98
CA THR A 472 15.41 -8.10 -7.10
C THR A 472 15.42 -9.23 -8.14
N THR A 473 16.06 -9.03 -9.29
CA THR A 473 16.09 -10.00 -10.41
C THR A 473 16.83 -11.32 -10.12
N SER A 474 17.76 -11.31 -9.15
CA SER A 474 18.51 -12.49 -8.70
C SER A 474 17.72 -13.29 -7.66
N LEU A 475 17.10 -12.58 -6.71
CA LEU A 475 16.30 -13.14 -5.63
C LEU A 475 15.02 -13.82 -6.17
N GLU A 476 14.43 -13.27 -7.23
CA GLU A 476 13.22 -13.80 -7.87
C GLU A 476 13.40 -15.22 -8.46
N ARG A 477 14.56 -15.53 -9.05
CA ARG A 477 14.82 -16.90 -9.57
C ARG A 477 15.02 -17.92 -8.46
N ASP A 478 15.73 -17.54 -7.40
CA ASP A 478 15.98 -18.42 -6.25
C ASP A 478 14.70 -18.66 -5.44
N LEU A 479 13.83 -17.64 -5.30
CA LEU A 479 12.53 -17.75 -4.64
C LEU A 479 11.53 -18.62 -5.41
N MET A 480 11.51 -18.58 -6.74
CA MET A 480 10.66 -19.47 -7.53
C MET A 480 11.06 -20.95 -7.36
N SER A 481 12.35 -21.24 -7.13
CA SER A 481 12.83 -22.60 -6.84
C SER A 481 12.49 -23.09 -5.42
N ALA A 482 12.48 -22.18 -4.44
CA ALA A 482 12.07 -22.47 -3.06
C ALA A 482 10.53 -22.56 -2.88
N ASN A 483 9.76 -21.87 -3.72
CA ASN A 483 8.29 -21.87 -3.68
C ASN A 483 7.65 -23.21 -4.12
N ALA A 484 8.37 -24.04 -4.89
CA ALA A 484 7.89 -25.38 -5.25
C ALA A 484 7.98 -26.38 -4.08
N SER A 485 8.92 -26.19 -3.15
CA SER A 485 9.08 -27.07 -1.98
C SER A 485 8.20 -26.66 -0.80
N GLU A 486 7.78 -25.40 -0.70
CA GLU A 486 6.95 -24.90 0.41
C GLU A 486 5.49 -25.39 0.33
N THR A 487 4.97 -25.65 -0.88
CA THR A 487 3.68 -26.34 -1.06
C THR A 487 3.69 -27.81 -0.61
N ASP A 488 4.86 -28.44 -0.62
CA ASP A 488 5.05 -29.82 -0.12
C ASP A 488 5.30 -29.85 1.40
N LEU A 489 5.89 -28.79 1.97
CA LEU A 489 6.07 -28.66 3.43
C LEU A 489 4.78 -28.42 4.21
N LEU A 490 3.71 -27.95 3.54
CA LEU A 490 2.36 -27.87 4.13
C LEU A 490 1.65 -29.23 4.24
N LEU A 491 2.28 -30.30 3.75
CA LEU A 491 1.76 -31.67 3.70
C LEU A 491 2.58 -32.69 4.52
N GLN A 492 3.61 -32.25 5.28
CA GLN A 492 4.34 -33.10 6.23
C GLN A 492 3.87 -32.93 7.67
#